data_AF-A0A2V9F2Z5-F1
#
_entry.id   AF-A0A2V9F2Z5-F1
#
_cell.length_a   1.000
_cell.length_b   1.000
_cell.length_c   1.000
_cell.angle_alpha   90.00
_cell.angle_beta   90.00
_cell.angle_gamma   90.00
#
_symmetry.space_group_name_H-M   'P 1'
#
loop_
_entity.id
_entity.type
_entity.pdbx_description
1 polymer ?
#
loop_
_entity_poly.entity_id
_entity_poly.type
_entity_poly.pdbx_seq_one_letter_code
_entity_poly.pdbx_strand_id
1 'polypeptide(L)'
;MASPLTLRLDEKTRKRIARIARRKRLSTSEVVRQAIEAWAERHEPVTSPYEVVKDLLGVVHGGNPKGSVQTGRRFTKLLKQRRSRR
;
A
#
# COMPACT_ATOMS: atom_id res chain seq x y z
N MET A 1 -10.06 15.91 16.00
CA MET A 1 -9.65 16.08 17.41
C MET A 1 -9.29 14.71 17.97
N ALA A 2 -8.23 14.58 18.76
CA ALA A 2 -7.88 13.29 19.36
C ALA A 2 -8.87 12.97 20.50
N SER A 3 -9.58 11.83 20.39
CA SER A 3 -10.48 11.36 21.45
C SER A 3 -9.74 10.50 22.47
N PRO A 4 -9.98 10.67 23.77
CA PRO A 4 -9.35 9.84 24.80
C PRO A 4 -9.92 8.41 24.77
N LEU A 5 -9.03 7.41 24.79
CA LEU A 5 -9.38 5.99 24.91
C LEU A 5 -8.82 5.44 26.21
N THR A 6 -9.69 4.93 27.09
CA THR A 6 -9.30 4.33 28.38
C THR A 6 -9.34 2.81 28.28
N LEU A 7 -8.21 2.16 28.56
CA LEU A 7 -8.07 0.71 28.50
C LEU A 7 -7.66 0.14 29.86
N ARG A 8 -8.32 -0.94 30.29
CA ARG A 8 -7.89 -1.74 31.43
C ARG A 8 -6.85 -2.75 30.97
N LEU A 9 -5.67 -2.72 31.57
CA LEU A 9 -4.56 -3.62 31.26
C LEU A 9 -4.19 -4.42 32.50
N ASP A 10 -3.75 -5.65 32.30
CA ASP A 10 -3.12 -6.43 33.35
C ASP A 10 -1.79 -5.80 33.78
N GLU A 11 -1.37 -6.09 35.02
CA GLU A 11 -0.18 -5.49 35.60
C GLU A 11 1.10 -5.81 34.80
N LYS A 12 1.20 -7.03 34.26
CA LYS A 12 2.35 -7.48 33.47
C LYS A 12 2.47 -6.68 32.17
N THR A 13 1.38 -6.47 31.46
CA THR A 13 1.35 -5.63 30.24
C THR A 13 1.70 -4.18 30.58
N ARG A 14 1.14 -3.61 31.64
CA ARG A 14 1.46 -2.24 32.08
C ARG A 14 2.96 -2.07 32.38
N LYS A 15 3.57 -3.01 33.13
CA LYS A 15 5.01 -3.01 33.42
C LYS A 15 5.85 -3.14 32.14
N ARG A 16 5.40 -3.98 31.19
CA ARG A 16 6.08 -4.15 29.89
C ARG A 16 6.09 -2.86 29.08
N ILE A 17 4.96 -2.17 28.95
CA ILE A 17 4.87 -0.90 28.23
C ILE A 17 5.77 0.15 28.89
N ALA A 18 5.71 0.29 30.22
CA ALA A 18 6.54 1.24 30.95
C ALA A 18 8.06 0.99 30.73
N ARG A 19 8.47 -0.28 30.70
CA ARG A 19 9.87 -0.66 30.40
C ARG A 19 10.29 -0.27 28.98
N ILE A 20 9.42 -0.46 28.00
CA ILE A 20 9.68 -0.09 26.60
C ILE A 20 9.77 1.43 26.47
N ALA A 21 8.82 2.16 27.08
CA ALA A 21 8.80 3.62 27.11
C ALA A 21 10.12 4.19 27.66
N ARG A 22 10.59 3.68 28.80
CA ARG A 22 11.89 4.08 29.37
C ARG A 22 13.07 3.80 28.45
N ARG A 23 13.15 2.59 27.86
CA ARG A 23 14.27 2.20 26.99
C ARG A 23 14.32 3.05 25.72
N LYS A 24 13.16 3.39 25.15
CA LYS A 24 13.06 4.20 23.94
C LYS A 24 13.02 5.72 24.20
N ARG A 25 12.98 6.16 25.47
CA ARG A 25 12.75 7.56 25.88
C ARG A 25 11.48 8.17 25.28
N LEU A 26 10.42 7.35 25.18
CA LEU A 26 9.11 7.76 24.67
C LEU A 26 8.08 7.80 25.80
N SER A 27 6.97 8.50 25.57
CA SER A 27 5.84 8.46 26.49
C SER A 27 5.10 7.12 26.39
N THR A 28 4.44 6.69 27.48
CA THR A 28 3.60 5.47 27.49
C THR A 28 2.55 5.51 26.39
N SER A 29 1.89 6.66 26.21
CA SER A 29 0.85 6.85 25.19
C SER A 29 1.38 6.75 23.77
N GLU A 30 2.62 7.16 23.54
CA GLU A 30 3.28 7.07 22.23
C GLU A 30 3.72 5.65 21.90
N VAL A 31 4.21 4.91 22.88
CA VAL A 31 4.44 3.46 22.73
C VAL A 31 3.14 2.73 22.38
N VAL A 32 2.03 3.08 23.02
CA VAL A 32 0.72 2.48 22.71
C VAL A 32 0.26 2.87 21.31
N ARG A 33 0.42 4.13 20.90
CA ARG A 33 0.09 4.57 19.53
C ARG A 33 0.87 3.82 18.46
N GLN A 34 2.20 3.72 18.61
CA GLN A 34 3.04 2.96 17.68
C GLN A 34 2.66 1.48 17.63
N ALA A 35 2.27 0.90 18.76
CA ALA A 35 1.84 -0.49 18.80
C ALA A 35 0.51 -0.70 18.06
N ILE A 36 -0.44 0.23 18.19
CA ILE A 36 -1.72 0.20 17.47
C ILE A 36 -1.50 0.40 15.97
N GLU A 37 -0.67 1.36 15.58
CA GLU A 37 -0.33 1.63 14.17
C GLU A 37 0.31 0.40 13.51
N ALA A 38 1.34 -0.17 14.14
CA ALA A 38 1.98 -1.39 13.63
C ALA A 38 1.05 -2.62 13.64
N TRP A 39 0.02 -2.64 14.49
CA TRP A 39 -0.99 -3.69 14.48
C TRP A 39 -1.99 -3.47 13.35
N ALA A 40 -2.43 -2.23 13.13
CA ALA A 40 -3.34 -1.83 12.05
C ALA A 40 -2.71 -2.09 10.69
N GLU A 41 -1.47 -1.65 10.44
CA GLU A 41 -0.75 -1.91 9.18
C GLU A 41 -0.69 -3.40 8.79
N ARG A 42 -0.71 -4.31 9.79
CA ARG A 42 -0.66 -5.77 9.54
C ARG A 42 -2.03 -6.38 9.26
N HIS A 43 -3.11 -5.76 9.73
CA HIS A 43 -4.46 -6.33 9.69
C HIS A 43 -5.40 -5.57 8.76
N GLU A 44 -5.12 -4.30 8.48
CA GLU A 44 -5.84 -3.55 7.47
C GLU A 44 -5.44 -4.10 6.10
N PRO A 45 -6.42 -4.53 5.30
CA PRO A 45 -6.15 -5.00 3.95
C PRO A 45 -5.50 -3.85 3.18
N VAL A 46 -4.43 -4.18 2.45
CA VAL A 46 -3.78 -3.22 1.58
C VAL A 46 -4.86 -2.59 0.69
N THR A 47 -4.96 -1.26 0.75
CA THR A 47 -5.86 -0.44 -0.08
C THR A 47 -5.86 -1.02 -1.48
N SER A 48 -7.04 -1.38 -2.00
CA SER A 48 -7.36 -1.93 -3.34
C SER A 48 -6.15 -2.36 -4.20
N PRO A 49 -6.11 -3.56 -4.80
CA PRO A 49 -5.01 -4.00 -5.67
C PRO A 49 -4.48 -2.96 -6.66
N TYR A 50 -5.32 -2.04 -7.12
CA TYR A 50 -4.94 -0.86 -7.89
C TYR A 50 -3.92 0.07 -7.19
N GLU A 51 -4.14 0.47 -5.94
CA GLU A 51 -3.24 1.36 -5.20
C GLU A 51 -1.88 0.70 -4.92
N VAL A 52 -1.85 -0.64 -4.79
CA VAL A 52 -0.61 -1.42 -4.61
C VAL A 52 0.31 -1.37 -5.83
N VAL A 53 -0.25 -1.27 -7.03
CA VAL A 53 0.51 -1.33 -8.29
C VAL A 53 0.56 0.01 -9.02
N LYS A 54 -0.07 1.05 -8.47
CA LYS A 54 -0.25 2.36 -9.12
C LYS A 54 1.07 3.03 -9.46
N ASP A 55 2.07 2.88 -8.61
CA ASP A 55 3.44 3.36 -8.83
C ASP A 55 4.17 2.56 -9.92
N LEU A 56 3.79 1.30 -10.16
CA LEU A 56 4.27 0.50 -11.30
C LEU A 56 3.53 0.81 -12.61
N LEU A 57 2.29 1.29 -12.52
CA LEU A 57 1.48 1.69 -13.66
C LEU A 57 1.99 3.01 -14.25
N GLY A 58 2.66 2.93 -15.40
CA GLY A 58 3.17 4.10 -16.13
C GLY A 58 4.68 4.36 -15.97
N VAL A 59 5.39 3.60 -15.13
CA VAL A 59 6.86 3.67 -15.00
C VAL A 59 7.59 2.91 -16.12
N VAL A 60 6.88 2.13 -16.93
CA VAL A 60 7.42 1.63 -18.19
C VAL A 60 7.37 2.76 -19.21
N HIS A 61 8.47 3.05 -19.90
CA HIS A 61 8.46 3.85 -21.14
C HIS A 61 7.58 3.12 -22.17
N GLY A 62 6.28 3.29 -22.02
CA GLY A 62 5.24 2.46 -22.63
C GLY A 62 4.97 2.91 -24.06
N GLY A 63 5.90 2.62 -24.96
CA GLY A 63 5.74 2.79 -26.41
C GLY A 63 5.03 4.10 -26.80
N ASN A 64 4.19 4.04 -27.84
CA ASN A 64 3.41 5.21 -28.25
C ASN A 64 2.20 5.39 -27.29
N PRO A 65 2.03 6.55 -26.64
CA PRO A 65 0.90 6.81 -25.73
C PRO A 65 -0.48 6.78 -26.44
N LYS A 66 -0.50 6.91 -27.77
CA LYS A 66 -1.70 6.72 -28.60
C LYS A 66 -1.84 5.27 -29.12
N GLY A 67 -1.09 4.32 -28.56
CA GLY A 67 -1.05 2.92 -29.00
C GLY A 67 -2.38 2.19 -28.82
N SER A 68 -3.14 2.57 -27.79
CA SER A 68 -4.49 2.07 -27.49
C SER A 68 -5.60 2.70 -28.34
N VAL A 69 -5.30 3.74 -29.11
CA VAL A 69 -6.28 4.42 -29.97
C VAL A 69 -6.39 3.67 -31.30
N GLN A 70 -7.62 3.36 -31.71
CA GLN A 70 -7.94 2.61 -32.94
C GLN A 70 -7.31 1.20 -32.99
N THR A 71 -7.18 0.52 -31.84
CA THR A 71 -6.57 -0.82 -31.72
C THR A 71 -7.10 -1.80 -32.76
N GLY A 72 -8.41 -1.88 -32.96
CA GLY A 72 -9.01 -2.80 -33.95
C GLY A 72 -8.53 -2.54 -35.39
N ARG A 73 -8.53 -1.28 -35.83
CA ARG A 73 -8.07 -0.90 -37.18
C ARG A 73 -6.58 -1.17 -37.35
N ARG A 74 -5.76 -0.80 -36.35
CA ARG A 74 -4.30 -0.98 -36.37
C ARG A 74 -3.89 -2.45 -36.32
N PHE A 75 -4.55 -3.24 -35.48
CA PHE A 75 -4.33 -4.68 -35.36
C PHE A 75 -4.71 -5.39 -36.65
N THR A 76 -5.86 -5.05 -37.24
CA THR A 76 -6.28 -5.59 -38.55
C THR A 76 -5.26 -5.28 -39.65
N LYS A 77 -4.71 -4.05 -39.69
CA LYS A 77 -3.65 -3.68 -40.65
C LYS A 77 -2.39 -4.53 -40.46
N LEU A 78 -1.97 -4.76 -39.21
CA LEU A 78 -0.83 -5.60 -38.87
C LEU A 78 -1.03 -7.05 -39.33
N LEU A 79 -2.22 -7.62 -39.10
CA LEU A 79 -2.55 -8.98 -39.54
C LEU A 79 -2.53 -9.10 -41.07
N LYS A 80 -3.07 -8.11 -41.80
CA LYS A 80 -3.02 -8.08 -43.28
C LYS A 80 -1.60 -8.01 -43.82
N GLN A 81 -0.73 -7.20 -43.22
CA GLN A 81 0.69 -7.10 -43.60
C GLN A 81 1.48 -8.39 -43.32
N ARG A 82 1.16 -9.11 -42.24
CA ARG A 82 1.73 -10.45 -41.99
C ARG A 82 1.29 -11.47 -43.02
N ARG A 83 0.03 -11.41 -43.45
CA ARG A 83 -0.53 -12.33 -44.46
C ARG A 83 0.06 -12.11 -45.85
N SER A 84 0.45 -10.88 -46.22
CA SER A 84 1.07 -10.59 -47.52
C SER A 84 2.60 -10.79 -47.55
N ARG A 85 3.21 -11.19 -46.43
CA ARG A 85 4.64 -11.52 -46.33
C ARG A 85 4.92 -13.03 -46.41
N ARG A 86 3.87 -13.85 -46.48
CA ARG A 86 3.92 -15.25 -46.93
C ARG A 86 3.48 -15.29 -48.38
#